data_AF-E6LXS3-F1
#
_entry.id   AF-E6LXS3-F1
#
_cell.length_a   1.000
_cell.length_b   1.000
_cell.length_c   1.000
_cell.angle_alpha   90.00
_cell.angle_beta   90.00
_cell.angle_gamma   90.00
#
_symmetry.space_group_name_H-M   'P 1'
#
loop_
_entity.id
_entity.type
_entity.pdbx_description
1 polymer ?
#
loop_
_entity_poly.entity_id
_entity_poly.type
_entity_poly.pdbx_seq_one_letter_code
_entity_poly.pdbx_strand_id
1 'polypeptide(L)'
;MKKSVLTFGAAAAALAMTVPMSAVAATDSDRYAGADRYNTAISVASAFGTSDVVYLSRGDSQADAVAGGKLPSGPLLLVNDSPSVQKNVAEAITKLKATKVVVLGGTGAVSDATVKAVAGKATVTRIAGADRFGTAAEISKNLFPEGKTSAKVYLANGITLVDALVGGTMTDGAPILLTNGSGTLPAATLNEIKRLKPSEVVALGGEGAVLPTELSAAATANGAGGGSGMTKDQAKAKLQADLDKAAREADMKLDGWYTLADGKTADDFVNSGCTKASNDNEKKAVKELITSTFPRLKVDEVKTGCADAILKSDTKPGAVALTDAPVQQTEKDAKGKLVATYVGIKSVKTKEDLKKDFDTAKAAYEADKTNNAKKEAYDKAQAAYDAAPLQAEKDVLVAQAKLEKKKADDAKTAGPTDAAIQAYLGGAGAKASRIAGADRYLTALEIAKTQYPNGTNAKALYFANGMASADATVAGFIDNKAELAGPVLLVQKDSAPAEVTAFAKAARTANAALAGKFKALGGLGVISDSLVDQFKDLLK
;
A
#
# COMPACT_ATOMS: atom_id res chain seq x y z
N MET A 1 45.57 -62.17 -20.91
CA MET A 1 44.36 -62.93 -20.58
C MET A 1 43.77 -62.42 -19.27
N LYS A 2 42.57 -61.81 -19.32
CA LYS A 2 41.41 -62.13 -18.45
C LYS A 2 40.34 -61.06 -18.63
N LYS A 3 39.15 -61.55 -18.98
CA LYS A 3 37.89 -60.83 -19.17
C LYS A 3 37.45 -60.16 -17.87
N SER A 4 36.75 -59.03 -17.96
CA SER A 4 35.60 -58.76 -17.10
C SER A 4 34.62 -57.83 -17.81
N VAL A 5 33.39 -58.30 -17.84
CA VAL A 5 32.19 -57.76 -18.47
C VAL A 5 31.63 -56.65 -17.59
N LEU A 6 31.24 -55.51 -18.17
CA LEU A 6 30.22 -54.65 -17.57
C LEU A 6 29.19 -54.24 -18.62
N THR A 7 27.97 -54.65 -18.30
CA THR A 7 26.64 -54.35 -18.83
C THR A 7 26.44 -52.92 -19.33
N PHE A 8 26.02 -52.78 -20.59
CA PHE A 8 25.31 -51.59 -21.08
C PHE A 8 23.83 -51.72 -20.71
N GLY A 9 23.35 -50.88 -19.80
CA GLY A 9 21.93 -50.68 -19.56
C GLY A 9 21.32 -49.84 -20.68
N ALA A 10 20.25 -50.35 -21.30
CA ALA A 10 19.47 -49.63 -22.30
C ALA A 10 18.74 -48.44 -21.66
N ALA A 11 19.10 -47.22 -22.05
CA ALA A 11 18.31 -46.03 -21.76
C ALA A 11 17.15 -45.97 -22.77
N ALA A 12 15.95 -46.35 -22.32
CA ALA A 12 14.71 -46.06 -23.03
C ALA A 12 14.44 -44.55 -22.97
N ALA A 13 14.67 -43.85 -24.08
CA ALA A 13 14.21 -42.49 -24.25
C ALA A 13 12.68 -42.50 -24.40
N ALA A 14 11.96 -42.30 -23.29
CA ALA A 14 10.55 -41.94 -23.33
C ALA A 14 10.45 -40.50 -23.84
N LEU A 15 10.30 -40.36 -25.17
CA LEU A 15 9.87 -39.11 -25.78
C LEU A 15 8.43 -38.87 -25.32
N ALA A 16 8.25 -38.08 -24.25
CA ALA A 16 6.95 -37.56 -23.89
C ALA A 16 6.51 -36.61 -25.01
N MET A 17 5.77 -37.13 -25.99
CA MET A 17 4.97 -36.31 -26.88
C MET A 17 3.94 -35.60 -26.00
N THR A 18 4.26 -34.37 -25.60
CA THR A 18 3.26 -33.43 -25.10
C THR A 18 2.31 -33.17 -26.26
N VAL A 19 1.17 -33.85 -26.25
CA VAL A 19 0.05 -33.49 -27.11
C VAL A 19 -0.27 -32.03 -26.77
N PRO A 20 -0.20 -31.07 -27.71
CA PRO A 20 -0.68 -29.74 -27.41
C PRO A 20 -2.16 -29.90 -27.05
N MET A 21 -2.51 -29.61 -25.79
CA MET A 21 -3.89 -29.31 -25.44
C MET A 21 -4.39 -28.33 -26.51
N SER A 22 -5.44 -28.70 -27.24
CA SER A 22 -6.01 -27.81 -28.25
C SER A 22 -6.46 -26.53 -27.54
N ALA A 23 -5.63 -25.50 -27.59
CA ALA A 23 -5.96 -24.17 -27.13
C ALA A 23 -7.24 -23.76 -27.88
N VAL A 24 -8.30 -23.40 -27.15
CA VAL A 24 -9.48 -22.87 -27.83
C VAL A 24 -9.15 -21.44 -28.20
N ALA A 25 -9.04 -21.19 -29.49
CA ALA A 25 -8.72 -19.88 -30.02
C ALA A 25 -9.71 -18.81 -29.55
N ALA A 26 -9.17 -17.62 -29.35
CA ALA A 26 -9.85 -16.39 -29.06
C ALA A 26 -10.82 -16.07 -30.20
N THR A 27 -11.96 -15.52 -29.83
CA THR A 27 -13.00 -15.09 -30.76
C THR A 27 -13.40 -13.66 -30.43
N ASP A 28 -14.07 -13.00 -31.37
CA ASP A 28 -14.65 -11.67 -31.12
C ASP A 28 -15.61 -11.66 -29.92
N SER A 29 -16.25 -12.79 -29.64
CA SER A 29 -17.15 -12.94 -28.49
C SER A 29 -16.42 -12.94 -27.14
N ASP A 30 -15.10 -13.10 -27.09
CA ASP A 30 -14.31 -13.06 -25.85
C ASP A 30 -13.88 -11.63 -25.47
N ARG A 31 -14.27 -10.63 -26.26
CA ARG A 31 -13.82 -9.25 -26.14
C ARG A 31 -14.98 -8.26 -26.07
N TYR A 32 -14.72 -7.13 -25.41
CA TYR A 32 -15.37 -5.86 -25.74
C TYR A 32 -14.31 -4.96 -26.34
N ALA A 33 -14.36 -4.80 -27.66
CA ALA A 33 -13.35 -4.10 -28.43
C ALA A 33 -13.99 -3.37 -29.62
N GLY A 34 -13.39 -2.23 -29.98
CA GLY A 34 -13.63 -1.54 -31.24
C GLY A 34 -12.32 -1.09 -31.88
N ALA A 35 -12.42 -0.35 -32.98
CA ALA A 35 -11.26 0.20 -33.69
C ALA A 35 -10.42 1.17 -32.84
N ASP A 36 -11.04 1.77 -31.83
CA ASP A 36 -10.44 2.69 -30.87
C ASP A 36 -11.21 2.63 -29.54
N ARG A 37 -10.75 3.42 -28.56
CA ARG A 37 -11.37 3.54 -27.24
C ARG A 37 -12.84 3.98 -27.24
N TYR A 38 -13.25 4.75 -28.25
CA TYR A 38 -14.62 5.23 -28.38
C TYR A 38 -15.54 4.08 -28.79
N ASN A 39 -15.11 3.30 -29.79
CA ASN A 39 -15.85 2.12 -30.23
C ASN A 39 -15.77 0.97 -29.20
N THR A 40 -14.68 0.85 -28.45
CA THR A 40 -14.61 -0.05 -27.28
C THR A 40 -15.64 0.35 -26.21
N ALA A 41 -15.76 1.65 -25.89
CA ALA A 41 -16.79 2.14 -24.97
C ALA A 41 -18.21 1.82 -25.46
N ILE A 42 -18.48 1.98 -26.75
CA ILE A 42 -19.76 1.59 -27.37
C ILE A 42 -20.00 0.08 -27.28
N SER A 43 -18.97 -0.74 -27.46
CA SER A 43 -19.05 -2.20 -27.34
C SER A 43 -19.44 -2.62 -25.92
N VAL A 44 -18.79 -2.04 -24.89
CA VAL A 44 -19.14 -2.27 -23.49
C VAL A 44 -20.56 -1.76 -23.20
N ALA A 45 -20.91 -0.56 -23.65
CA ALA A 45 -22.24 0.01 -23.44
C ALA A 45 -23.34 -0.86 -24.09
N SER A 46 -23.08 -1.44 -25.26
CA SER A 46 -24.04 -2.33 -25.93
C SER A 46 -24.39 -3.57 -25.11
N ALA A 47 -23.48 -4.04 -24.24
CA ALA A 47 -23.75 -5.13 -23.30
C ALA A 47 -24.80 -4.77 -22.24
N PHE A 48 -25.10 -3.47 -22.05
CA PHE A 48 -26.17 -3.02 -21.17
C PHE A 48 -27.56 -3.30 -21.76
N GLY A 49 -27.67 -3.50 -23.08
CA GLY A 49 -28.93 -3.61 -23.80
C GLY A 49 -29.65 -2.27 -23.86
N THR A 50 -30.39 -1.94 -22.80
CA THR A 50 -31.05 -0.64 -22.62
C THR A 50 -30.59 0.01 -21.31
N SER A 51 -30.53 1.34 -21.28
CA SER A 51 -30.22 2.11 -20.09
C SER A 51 -30.86 3.49 -20.18
N ASP A 52 -31.64 3.89 -19.16
CA ASP A 52 -32.26 5.22 -19.11
C ASP A 52 -31.22 6.34 -18.99
N VAL A 53 -30.11 6.05 -18.33
CA VAL A 53 -29.00 6.98 -18.08
C VAL A 53 -27.75 6.53 -18.84
N VAL A 54 -27.03 7.48 -19.42
CA VAL A 54 -25.69 7.28 -19.99
C VAL A 54 -24.76 8.37 -19.47
N TYR A 55 -23.57 7.97 -19.05
CA TYR A 55 -22.50 8.89 -18.68
C TYR A 55 -21.65 9.22 -19.92
N LEU A 56 -21.26 10.49 -20.08
CA LEU A 56 -20.49 10.95 -21.24
C LEU A 56 -19.24 11.69 -20.76
N SER A 57 -18.07 11.27 -21.23
CA SER A 57 -16.79 11.94 -20.93
C SER A 57 -15.92 12.02 -22.19
N ARG A 58 -14.92 12.91 -22.17
CA ARG A 58 -13.85 12.90 -23.18
C ARG A 58 -13.08 11.58 -23.15
N GLY A 59 -12.63 11.10 -24.31
CA GLY A 59 -11.89 9.82 -24.41
C GLY A 59 -10.36 9.93 -24.37
N ASP A 60 -9.80 11.11 -24.58
CA ASP A 60 -8.36 11.36 -24.56
C ASP A 60 -7.79 11.56 -23.14
N SER A 61 -8.64 11.88 -22.15
CA SER A 61 -8.28 11.96 -20.73
C SER A 61 -9.38 11.39 -19.83
N GLN A 62 -8.98 10.52 -18.89
CA GLN A 62 -9.90 9.73 -18.05
C GLN A 62 -10.25 10.42 -16.73
N ALA A 63 -9.60 11.56 -16.43
CA ALA A 63 -9.56 12.13 -15.09
C ALA A 63 -10.95 12.52 -14.53
N ASP A 64 -11.84 13.01 -15.40
CA ASP A 64 -13.20 13.39 -15.02
C ASP A 64 -14.15 12.19 -14.92
N ALA A 65 -13.80 11.05 -15.52
CA ALA A 65 -14.65 9.86 -15.58
C ALA A 65 -14.39 8.87 -14.45
N VAL A 66 -13.15 8.74 -13.94
CA VAL A 66 -12.79 7.63 -13.03
C VAL A 66 -13.52 7.65 -11.70
N ALA A 67 -13.85 8.83 -11.16
CA ALA A 67 -14.69 8.93 -9.95
C ALA A 67 -16.16 8.58 -10.24
N GLY A 68 -16.57 8.71 -11.51
CA GLY A 68 -17.93 8.47 -11.98
C GLY A 68 -18.35 7.00 -11.98
N GLY A 69 -17.42 6.04 -11.84
CA GLY A 69 -17.77 4.62 -11.70
C GLY A 69 -18.67 4.34 -10.49
N LYS A 70 -18.73 5.26 -9.52
CA LYS A 70 -19.66 5.20 -8.38
C LYS A 70 -21.07 5.70 -8.68
N LEU A 71 -21.28 6.37 -9.82
CA LEU A 71 -22.59 6.87 -10.21
C LEU A 71 -23.49 5.69 -10.57
N PRO A 72 -24.73 5.67 -10.08
CA PRO A 72 -25.60 4.52 -10.26
C PRO A 72 -26.05 4.40 -11.71
N SER A 73 -26.24 3.16 -12.18
CA SER A 73 -27.02 2.83 -13.37
C SER A 73 -26.53 3.42 -14.70
N GLY A 74 -26.11 2.53 -15.59
CA GLY A 74 -25.80 2.86 -16.98
C GLY A 74 -24.31 2.95 -17.31
N PRO A 75 -23.99 2.88 -18.61
CA PRO A 75 -22.62 2.81 -19.09
C PRO A 75 -21.97 4.19 -19.23
N LEU A 76 -20.64 4.20 -19.26
CA LEU A 76 -19.85 5.33 -19.74
C LEU A 76 -19.62 5.21 -21.26
N LEU A 77 -19.97 6.27 -21.98
CA LEU A 77 -19.53 6.50 -23.35
C LEU A 77 -18.43 7.55 -23.38
N LEU A 78 -17.48 7.35 -24.29
CA LEU A 78 -16.40 8.30 -24.56
C LEU A 78 -16.70 9.08 -25.83
N VAL A 79 -16.33 10.36 -25.88
CA VAL A 79 -16.52 11.23 -27.05
C VAL A 79 -15.33 12.14 -27.29
N ASN A 80 -15.23 12.69 -28.49
CA ASN A 80 -14.36 13.80 -28.86
C ASN A 80 -15.04 14.66 -29.94
N ASP A 81 -14.32 15.62 -30.50
CA ASP A 81 -14.86 16.54 -31.51
C ASP A 81 -14.90 15.95 -32.94
N SER A 82 -14.54 14.66 -33.12
CA SER A 82 -14.62 14.00 -34.43
C SER A 82 -16.08 13.73 -34.82
N PRO A 83 -16.56 14.20 -35.99
CA PRO A 83 -17.93 13.94 -36.44
C PRO A 83 -18.28 12.45 -36.54
N SER A 84 -17.33 11.60 -36.92
CA SER A 84 -17.56 10.15 -37.01
C SER A 84 -17.74 9.52 -35.63
N VAL A 85 -16.95 9.95 -34.64
CA VAL A 85 -17.10 9.49 -33.25
C VAL A 85 -18.42 9.97 -32.68
N GLN A 86 -18.77 11.25 -32.86
CA GLN A 86 -20.04 11.81 -32.39
C GLN A 86 -21.24 11.07 -32.98
N LYS A 87 -21.20 10.77 -34.28
CA LYS A 87 -22.25 9.96 -34.94
C LYS A 87 -22.39 8.59 -34.27
N ASN A 88 -21.29 7.85 -34.08
CA ASN A 88 -21.33 6.52 -33.47
C ASN A 88 -21.84 6.57 -32.02
N VAL A 89 -21.46 7.59 -31.25
CA VAL A 89 -21.93 7.80 -29.87
C VAL A 89 -23.43 8.14 -29.85
N ALA A 90 -23.91 8.99 -30.75
CA ALA A 90 -25.33 9.33 -30.87
C ALA A 90 -26.19 8.10 -31.21
N GLU A 91 -25.71 7.25 -32.11
CA GLU A 91 -26.34 5.97 -32.44
C GLU A 91 -26.36 5.02 -31.23
N ALA A 92 -25.28 4.97 -30.45
CA ALA A 92 -25.21 4.16 -29.24
C ALA A 92 -26.21 4.64 -28.16
N ILE A 93 -26.29 5.95 -27.90
CA ILE A 93 -27.27 6.57 -27.00
C ILE A 93 -28.70 6.21 -27.43
N THR A 94 -28.97 6.27 -28.74
CA THR A 94 -30.29 5.91 -29.31
C THR A 94 -30.60 4.42 -29.12
N LYS A 95 -29.64 3.53 -29.39
CA LYS A 95 -29.79 2.07 -29.20
C LYS A 95 -30.04 1.69 -27.74
N LEU A 96 -29.37 2.38 -26.81
CA LEU A 96 -29.59 2.23 -25.37
C LEU A 96 -30.96 2.73 -24.91
N LYS A 97 -31.67 3.50 -25.75
CA LYS A 97 -32.93 4.20 -25.41
C LYS A 97 -32.77 5.17 -24.24
N ALA A 98 -31.60 5.79 -24.12
CA ALA A 98 -31.31 6.68 -23.01
C ALA A 98 -32.17 7.94 -23.08
N THR A 99 -32.77 8.28 -21.94
CA THR A 99 -33.59 9.49 -21.76
C THR A 99 -32.81 10.59 -21.03
N LYS A 100 -31.67 10.23 -20.43
CA LYS A 100 -30.76 11.15 -19.73
C LYS A 100 -29.30 10.91 -20.11
N VAL A 101 -28.61 11.99 -20.47
CA VAL A 101 -27.15 12.03 -20.66
C VAL A 101 -26.53 12.86 -19.55
N VAL A 102 -25.62 12.25 -18.78
CA VAL A 102 -24.87 12.90 -17.71
C VAL A 102 -23.44 13.12 -18.16
N VAL A 103 -23.07 14.37 -18.43
CA VAL A 103 -21.73 14.74 -18.87
C VAL A 103 -20.82 14.87 -17.65
N LEU A 104 -19.69 14.17 -17.66
CA LEU A 104 -18.64 14.24 -16.65
C LEU A 104 -17.50 15.11 -17.18
N GLY A 105 -17.25 16.22 -16.50
CA GLY A 105 -16.24 17.20 -16.89
C GLY A 105 -16.82 18.49 -17.49
N GLY A 106 -16.01 19.56 -17.44
CA GLY A 106 -16.40 20.90 -17.88
C GLY A 106 -16.54 21.03 -19.40
N THR A 107 -16.90 22.23 -19.86
CA THR A 107 -17.06 22.53 -21.31
C THR A 107 -15.75 22.43 -22.09
N GLY A 108 -14.60 22.64 -21.44
CA GLY A 108 -13.28 22.39 -22.04
C GLY A 108 -12.90 20.90 -22.14
N ALA A 109 -13.63 20.01 -21.44
CA ALA A 109 -13.49 18.57 -21.57
C ALA A 109 -14.45 18.02 -22.64
N VAL A 110 -15.73 18.37 -22.55
CA VAL A 110 -16.75 18.03 -23.54
C VAL A 110 -17.56 19.28 -23.85
N SER A 111 -17.36 19.84 -25.04
CA SER A 111 -18.01 21.09 -25.47
C SER A 111 -19.53 20.95 -25.57
N ASP A 112 -20.27 22.03 -25.39
CA ASP A 112 -21.73 22.00 -25.52
C ASP A 112 -22.18 21.65 -26.95
N ALA A 113 -21.37 21.99 -27.96
CA ALA A 113 -21.59 21.58 -29.34
C ALA A 113 -21.52 20.05 -29.49
N THR A 114 -20.49 19.42 -28.90
CA THR A 114 -20.31 17.96 -28.89
C THR A 114 -21.44 17.28 -28.11
N VAL A 115 -21.86 17.81 -26.97
CA VAL A 115 -23.00 17.29 -26.22
C VAL A 115 -24.29 17.36 -27.04
N LYS A 116 -24.56 18.51 -27.69
CA LYS A 116 -25.73 18.69 -28.57
C LYS A 116 -25.72 17.73 -29.76
N ALA A 117 -24.54 17.43 -30.32
CA ALA A 117 -24.40 16.51 -31.43
C ALA A 117 -24.74 15.06 -31.07
N VAL A 118 -24.54 14.64 -29.81
CA VAL A 118 -24.71 13.25 -29.40
C VAL A 118 -25.97 12.97 -28.57
N ALA A 119 -26.46 13.95 -27.81
CA ALA A 119 -27.53 13.72 -26.83
C ALA A 119 -28.91 13.41 -27.46
N GLY A 120 -29.13 13.79 -28.72
CA GLY A 120 -30.41 13.58 -29.39
C GLY A 120 -31.58 14.23 -28.64
N LYS A 121 -32.55 13.41 -28.20
CA LYS A 121 -33.71 13.86 -27.41
C LYS A 121 -33.53 13.70 -25.90
N ALA A 122 -32.40 13.15 -25.44
CA ALA A 122 -32.16 12.93 -24.02
C ALA A 122 -32.00 14.26 -23.28
N THR A 123 -32.47 14.30 -22.04
CA THR A 123 -32.19 15.40 -21.12
C THR A 123 -30.71 15.40 -20.76
N VAL A 124 -30.08 16.57 -20.75
CA VAL A 124 -28.64 16.71 -20.49
C VAL A 124 -28.42 17.35 -19.12
N THR A 125 -27.59 16.70 -18.31
CA THR A 125 -27.05 17.27 -17.06
C THR A 125 -25.54 17.21 -17.09
N ARG A 126 -24.85 18.20 -16.52
CA ARG A 126 -23.39 18.23 -16.45
C ARG A 126 -22.93 18.22 -14.99
N ILE A 127 -21.96 17.37 -14.68
CA ILE A 127 -21.27 17.29 -13.39
C ILE A 127 -19.80 17.64 -13.64
N ALA A 128 -19.36 18.78 -13.14
CA ALA A 128 -18.02 19.30 -13.42
C ALA A 128 -17.52 20.23 -12.32
N GLY A 129 -16.25 20.10 -11.96
CA GLY A 129 -15.53 21.09 -11.17
C GLY A 129 -14.54 21.90 -11.99
N ALA A 130 -13.78 22.76 -11.32
CA ALA A 130 -12.72 23.56 -11.95
C ALA A 130 -11.57 22.71 -12.50
N ASP A 131 -11.36 21.54 -11.91
CA ASP A 131 -10.37 20.54 -12.31
C ASP A 131 -10.90 19.13 -11.96
N ARG A 132 -10.09 18.09 -12.19
CA ARG A 132 -10.44 16.70 -11.90
C ARG A 132 -10.78 16.43 -10.43
N PHE A 133 -10.17 17.16 -9.50
CA PHE A 133 -10.43 17.01 -8.05
C PHE A 133 -11.78 17.63 -7.71
N GLY A 134 -12.08 18.79 -8.30
CA GLY A 134 -13.41 19.40 -8.27
C GLY A 134 -14.48 18.52 -8.89
N THR A 135 -14.24 17.94 -10.07
CA THR A 135 -15.20 17.04 -10.73
C THR A 135 -15.51 15.83 -9.84
N ALA A 136 -14.50 15.21 -9.22
CA ALA A 136 -14.72 14.13 -8.26
C ALA A 136 -15.57 14.57 -7.05
N ALA A 137 -15.35 15.79 -6.54
CA ALA A 137 -16.18 16.36 -5.47
C ALA A 137 -17.63 16.61 -5.91
N GLU A 138 -17.86 17.10 -7.13
CA GLU A 138 -19.22 17.31 -7.67
C GLU A 138 -19.95 15.98 -7.95
N ILE A 139 -19.22 14.94 -8.38
CA ILE A 139 -19.75 13.57 -8.48
C ILE A 139 -20.18 13.08 -7.09
N SER A 140 -19.35 13.29 -6.08
CA SER A 140 -19.66 12.96 -4.69
C SER A 140 -20.90 13.71 -4.17
N LYS A 141 -21.08 15.00 -4.50
CA LYS A 141 -22.30 15.75 -4.15
C LYS A 141 -23.56 15.25 -4.86
N ASN A 142 -23.43 14.70 -6.06
CA ASN A 142 -24.55 14.03 -6.73
C ASN A 142 -24.95 12.74 -6.02
N LEU A 143 -23.97 11.96 -5.52
CA LEU A 143 -24.21 10.74 -4.75
C LEU A 143 -24.74 11.03 -3.34
N PHE A 144 -24.23 12.08 -2.72
CA PHE A 144 -24.56 12.52 -1.37
C PHE A 144 -24.97 13.99 -1.39
N PRO A 145 -26.24 14.33 -1.70
CA PRO A 145 -26.73 15.70 -1.71
C PRO A 145 -26.54 16.42 -0.37
N GLU A 146 -26.84 17.72 -0.35
CA GLU A 146 -26.67 18.55 0.85
C GLU A 146 -27.34 17.94 2.10
N GLY A 147 -26.62 17.98 3.23
CA GLY A 147 -27.04 17.35 4.48
C GLY A 147 -26.85 15.83 4.57
N LYS A 148 -26.47 15.15 3.48
CA LYS A 148 -26.11 13.72 3.51
C LYS A 148 -24.62 13.52 3.77
N THR A 149 -24.32 12.48 4.55
CA THR A 149 -22.97 12.02 4.88
C THR A 149 -22.68 10.68 4.22
N SER A 150 -21.40 10.35 4.05
CA SER A 150 -20.97 9.00 3.65
C SER A 150 -20.14 8.39 4.78
N ALA A 151 -20.46 7.18 5.22
CA ALA A 151 -19.69 6.51 6.27
C ALA A 151 -18.23 6.19 5.84
N LYS A 152 -18.03 5.98 4.53
CA LYS A 152 -16.73 5.66 3.93
C LYS A 152 -16.42 6.58 2.75
N VAL A 153 -15.16 6.91 2.55
CA VAL A 153 -14.64 7.57 1.35
C VAL A 153 -13.44 6.80 0.82
N TYR A 154 -13.39 6.57 -0.50
CA TYR A 154 -12.17 6.11 -1.16
C TYR A 154 -11.33 7.29 -1.60
N LEU A 155 -10.04 7.26 -1.30
CA LEU A 155 -9.06 8.25 -1.74
C LEU A 155 -8.10 7.60 -2.73
N ALA A 156 -8.00 8.14 -3.94
CA ALA A 156 -7.13 7.61 -5.00
C ALA A 156 -6.33 8.72 -5.69
N ASN A 157 -5.24 8.35 -6.38
CA ASN A 157 -4.44 9.33 -7.10
C ASN A 157 -5.14 9.79 -8.40
N GLY A 158 -5.34 11.11 -8.53
CA GLY A 158 -5.96 11.76 -9.70
C GLY A 158 -5.00 12.01 -10.87
N ILE A 159 -3.73 11.65 -10.75
CA ILE A 159 -2.70 11.74 -11.80
C ILE A 159 -2.46 10.34 -12.38
N THR A 160 -2.19 9.35 -11.52
CA THR A 160 -2.10 7.93 -11.88
C THR A 160 -3.45 7.23 -11.67
N LEU A 161 -4.35 7.41 -12.62
CA LEU A 161 -5.79 7.15 -12.50
C LEU A 161 -6.22 5.68 -12.37
N VAL A 162 -5.30 4.72 -12.52
CA VAL A 162 -5.63 3.30 -12.68
C VAL A 162 -6.30 2.70 -11.44
N ASP A 163 -5.88 3.10 -10.24
CA ASP A 163 -6.45 2.61 -8.99
C ASP A 163 -7.88 3.16 -8.78
N ALA A 164 -8.12 4.41 -9.18
CA ALA A 164 -9.45 5.02 -9.16
C ALA A 164 -10.40 4.34 -10.16
N LEU A 165 -9.89 4.03 -11.36
CA LEU A 165 -10.64 3.34 -12.41
C LEU A 165 -11.13 1.96 -11.95
N VAL A 166 -10.23 1.13 -11.39
CA VAL A 166 -10.62 -0.19 -10.87
C VAL A 166 -11.51 -0.03 -9.63
N GLY A 167 -11.22 0.96 -8.78
CA GLY A 167 -12.04 1.31 -7.62
C GLY A 167 -13.50 1.63 -7.95
N GLY A 168 -13.79 2.09 -9.17
CA GLY A 168 -15.15 2.31 -9.67
C GLY A 168 -16.07 1.11 -9.48
N THR A 169 -15.53 -0.10 -9.61
CA THR A 169 -16.27 -1.38 -9.46
C THR A 169 -16.77 -1.66 -8.04
N MET A 170 -16.29 -0.98 -6.99
CA MET A 170 -16.84 -1.27 -5.65
C MET A 170 -18.29 -0.79 -5.54
N THR A 171 -19.16 -1.63 -4.99
CA THR A 171 -20.61 -1.40 -4.99
C THR A 171 -21.17 -0.92 -3.64
N ASP A 172 -20.29 -0.59 -2.69
CA ASP A 172 -20.66 -0.12 -1.34
C ASP A 172 -21.18 1.33 -1.30
N GLY A 173 -21.31 1.98 -2.47
CA GLY A 173 -21.85 3.33 -2.61
C GLY A 173 -20.93 4.46 -2.13
N ALA A 174 -19.74 4.15 -1.61
CA ALA A 174 -18.81 5.17 -1.13
C ALA A 174 -18.20 5.94 -2.30
N PRO A 175 -18.08 7.28 -2.22
CA PRO A 175 -17.55 8.08 -3.30
C PRO A 175 -16.03 7.91 -3.40
N ILE A 176 -15.49 8.08 -4.61
CA ILE A 176 -14.06 8.21 -4.86
C ILE A 176 -13.72 9.68 -4.94
N LEU A 177 -12.81 10.14 -4.07
CA LEU A 177 -12.19 11.45 -4.16
C LEU A 177 -10.72 11.30 -4.59
N LEU A 178 -10.19 12.35 -5.21
CA LEU A 178 -8.89 12.32 -5.84
C LEU A 178 -7.86 13.15 -5.07
N THR A 179 -6.63 12.64 -4.95
CA THR A 179 -5.45 13.37 -4.46
C THR A 179 -4.46 13.58 -5.60
N ASN A 180 -3.52 14.51 -5.45
CA ASN A 180 -2.48 14.77 -6.46
C ASN A 180 -1.14 14.08 -6.16
N GLY A 181 -0.99 13.41 -5.01
CA GLY A 181 0.26 12.76 -4.60
C GLY A 181 1.36 13.75 -4.22
N SER A 182 1.00 14.99 -3.87
CA SER A 182 1.94 16.04 -3.46
C SER A 182 2.31 16.00 -1.99
N GLY A 183 1.58 15.21 -1.19
CA GLY A 183 1.68 15.16 0.26
C GLY A 183 0.64 16.03 0.96
N THR A 184 -0.10 16.84 0.20
CA THR A 184 -1.21 17.68 0.65
C THR A 184 -2.46 17.43 -0.19
N LEU A 185 -3.63 17.44 0.46
CA LEU A 185 -4.90 17.23 -0.24
C LEU A 185 -5.28 18.47 -1.07
N PRO A 186 -5.76 18.30 -2.32
CA PRO A 186 -6.43 19.36 -3.04
C PRO A 186 -7.59 19.96 -2.22
N ALA A 187 -7.79 21.28 -2.31
CA ALA A 187 -8.80 21.97 -1.50
C ALA A 187 -10.22 21.43 -1.73
N ALA A 188 -10.57 21.10 -2.98
CA ALA A 188 -11.85 20.49 -3.32
C ALA A 188 -12.07 19.15 -2.61
N THR A 189 -11.04 18.29 -2.60
CA THR A 189 -11.05 17.00 -1.92
C THR A 189 -11.20 17.15 -0.41
N LEU A 190 -10.40 18.04 0.21
CA LEU A 190 -10.46 18.28 1.65
C LEU A 190 -11.85 18.81 2.08
N ASN A 191 -12.40 19.76 1.34
CA ASN A 191 -13.70 20.35 1.64
C ASN A 191 -14.82 19.32 1.49
N GLU A 192 -14.74 18.45 0.49
CA GLU A 192 -15.73 17.41 0.29
C GLU A 192 -15.66 16.33 1.38
N ILE A 193 -14.47 15.93 1.82
CA ILE A 193 -14.32 15.02 2.98
C ILE A 193 -14.99 15.62 4.22
N LYS A 194 -14.72 16.90 4.52
CA LYS A 194 -15.33 17.63 5.64
C LYS A 194 -16.86 17.65 5.57
N ARG A 195 -17.41 17.76 4.36
CA ARG A 195 -18.86 17.77 4.13
C ARG A 195 -19.46 16.38 4.35
N LEU A 196 -18.81 15.33 3.82
CA LEU A 196 -19.26 13.94 3.90
C LEU A 196 -19.16 13.36 5.32
N LYS A 197 -18.24 13.89 6.14
CA LYS A 197 -17.98 13.43 7.52
C LYS A 197 -17.82 11.91 7.65
N PRO A 198 -16.95 11.24 6.86
CA PRO A 198 -16.76 9.80 6.97
C PRO A 198 -16.23 9.34 8.33
N SER A 199 -16.63 8.12 8.69
CA SER A 199 -16.04 7.32 9.77
C SER A 199 -14.89 6.44 9.27
N GLU A 200 -14.72 6.27 7.95
CA GLU A 200 -13.62 5.53 7.34
C GLU A 200 -13.11 6.24 6.07
N VAL A 201 -11.80 6.33 5.91
CA VAL A 201 -11.13 6.74 4.67
C VAL A 201 -10.20 5.62 4.23
N VAL A 202 -10.40 5.14 3.00
CA VAL A 202 -9.65 4.02 2.43
C VAL A 202 -8.82 4.53 1.25
N ALA A 203 -7.50 4.46 1.35
CA ALA A 203 -6.62 4.72 0.21
C ALA A 203 -6.67 3.56 -0.79
N LEU A 204 -6.86 3.86 -2.07
CA LEU A 204 -6.68 2.92 -3.18
C LEU A 204 -5.31 3.17 -3.82
N GLY A 205 -4.45 2.16 -3.78
CA GLY A 205 -3.06 2.25 -4.23
C GLY A 205 -2.04 2.31 -3.10
N GLY A 206 -0.78 2.03 -3.41
CA GLY A 206 0.34 2.06 -2.45
C GLY A 206 0.69 3.47 -1.96
N GLU A 207 1.68 3.56 -1.07
CA GLU A 207 2.10 4.85 -0.47
C GLU A 207 2.62 5.86 -1.48
N GLY A 208 3.19 5.41 -2.61
CA GLY A 208 3.61 6.29 -3.70
C GLY A 208 2.44 6.86 -4.52
N ALA A 209 1.26 6.25 -4.47
CA ALA A 209 0.05 6.75 -5.15
C ALA A 209 -0.75 7.68 -4.23
N VAL A 210 -0.99 7.25 -2.99
CA VAL A 210 -1.65 8.06 -1.96
C VAL A 210 -0.73 8.14 -0.76
N LEU A 211 -0.12 9.31 -0.55
CA LEU A 211 0.91 9.47 0.47
C LEU A 211 0.32 9.32 1.89
N PRO A 212 1.08 8.78 2.86
CA PRO A 212 0.62 8.67 4.24
C PRO A 212 0.13 10.00 4.84
N THR A 213 0.75 11.12 4.45
CA THR A 213 0.34 12.46 4.90
C THR A 213 -1.02 12.86 4.35
N GLU A 214 -1.37 12.48 3.12
CA GLU A 214 -2.66 12.77 2.49
C GLU A 214 -3.78 11.91 3.10
N LEU A 215 -3.51 10.62 3.31
CA LEU A 215 -4.46 9.72 3.98
C LEU A 215 -4.71 10.15 5.42
N SER A 216 -3.67 10.54 6.16
CA SER A 216 -3.79 11.07 7.52
C SER A 216 -4.56 12.39 7.55
N ALA A 217 -4.28 13.32 6.62
CA ALA A 217 -5.02 14.57 6.48
C ALA A 217 -6.51 14.32 6.17
N ALA A 218 -6.81 13.35 5.29
CA ALA A 218 -8.18 12.97 4.97
C ALA A 218 -8.90 12.37 6.18
N ALA A 219 -8.24 11.48 6.92
CA ALA A 219 -8.80 10.84 8.10
C ALA A 219 -9.07 11.84 9.24
N THR A 220 -8.24 12.86 9.39
CA THR A 220 -8.37 13.88 10.45
C THR A 220 -9.23 15.08 10.06
N ALA A 221 -9.56 15.23 8.76
CA ALA A 221 -10.28 16.39 8.22
C ALA A 221 -11.60 16.69 8.94
N ASN A 222 -12.27 15.67 9.50
CA ASN A 222 -13.61 15.81 10.05
C ASN A 222 -13.68 16.43 11.44
N GLY A 223 -12.62 16.39 12.27
CA GLY A 223 -12.48 17.12 13.54
C GLY A 223 -13.64 17.14 14.56
N ALA A 224 -14.77 16.47 14.32
CA ALA A 224 -16.06 16.70 14.99
C ALA A 224 -16.83 15.39 15.30
N GLY A 225 -16.21 14.23 15.07
CA GLY A 225 -16.74 12.94 15.48
C GLY A 225 -15.97 12.36 16.66
N GLY A 226 -16.41 12.64 17.88
CA GLY A 226 -16.01 11.96 19.13
C GLY A 226 -14.61 12.28 19.65
N GLY A 227 -14.44 13.43 20.33
CA GLY A 227 -13.14 13.91 20.79
C GLY A 227 -12.66 13.40 22.14
N SER A 228 -11.34 13.50 22.36
CA SER A 228 -10.64 13.16 23.61
C SER A 228 -11.06 14.00 24.83
N GLY A 229 -11.93 15.00 24.62
CA GLY A 229 -12.36 15.98 25.62
C GLY A 229 -11.39 17.15 25.83
N MET A 230 -10.32 17.27 25.02
CA MET A 230 -9.32 18.34 25.15
C MET A 230 -9.79 19.66 24.53
N THR A 231 -9.52 20.77 25.21
CA THR A 231 -9.59 22.14 24.68
C THR A 231 -8.40 22.44 23.76
N LYS A 232 -8.50 23.49 22.93
CA LYS A 232 -7.39 23.94 22.05
C LYS A 232 -6.11 24.24 22.83
N ASP A 233 -6.23 24.81 24.02
CA ASP A 233 -5.08 25.11 24.87
C ASP A 233 -4.46 23.84 25.44
N GLN A 234 -5.27 22.85 25.82
CA GLN A 234 -4.79 21.53 26.25
C GLN A 234 -4.10 20.78 25.11
N ALA A 235 -4.65 20.83 23.89
CA ALA A 235 -4.05 20.23 22.71
C ALA A 235 -2.72 20.90 22.34
N LYS A 236 -2.65 22.23 22.41
CA LYS A 236 -1.43 23.00 22.18
C LYS A 236 -0.35 22.68 23.22
N ALA A 237 -0.73 22.58 24.50
CA ALA A 237 0.18 22.22 25.58
C ALA A 237 0.70 20.78 25.43
N LYS A 238 -0.15 19.83 25.02
CA LYS A 238 0.23 18.44 24.79
C LYS A 238 1.17 18.29 23.59
N LEU A 239 0.89 18.98 22.49
CA LEU A 239 1.77 19.03 21.31
C LEU A 239 3.14 19.62 21.67
N GLN A 240 3.16 20.71 22.43
CA GLN A 240 4.42 21.30 22.91
C GLN A 240 5.21 20.33 23.78
N ALA A 241 4.54 19.63 24.72
CA ALA A 241 5.18 18.64 25.58
C ALA A 241 5.78 17.46 24.79
N ASP A 242 5.11 17.01 23.71
CA ASP A 242 5.58 15.92 22.87
C ASP A 242 6.75 16.35 21.97
N LEU A 243 6.74 17.58 21.45
CA LEU A 243 7.90 18.17 20.76
C LEU A 243 9.10 18.33 21.70
N ASP A 244 8.85 18.72 22.95
CA ASP A 244 9.88 18.81 23.98
C ASP A 244 10.44 17.42 24.33
N LYS A 245 9.58 16.40 24.40
CA LYS A 245 10.00 15.01 24.59
C LYS A 245 10.86 14.53 23.42
N ALA A 246 10.42 14.74 22.19
CA ALA A 246 11.16 14.31 20.99
C ALA A 246 12.55 14.96 20.90
N ALA A 247 12.67 16.26 21.21
CA ALA A 247 13.95 16.94 21.24
C ALA A 247 14.87 16.38 22.34
N ARG A 248 14.33 16.16 23.55
CA ARG A 248 15.09 15.52 24.64
C ARG A 248 15.56 14.12 24.26
N GLU A 249 14.71 13.29 23.67
CA GLU A 249 15.07 11.94 23.24
C GLU A 249 16.12 11.94 22.13
N ALA A 250 16.08 12.91 21.22
CA ALA A 250 17.12 13.08 20.20
C ALA A 250 18.47 13.49 20.83
N ASP A 251 18.48 14.40 21.81
CA ASP A 251 19.69 14.74 22.58
C ASP A 251 20.23 13.54 23.35
N MET A 252 19.35 12.79 23.99
CA MET A 252 19.70 11.55 24.67
C MET A 252 20.35 10.55 23.72
N LYS A 253 19.81 10.34 22.51
CA LYS A 253 20.44 9.47 21.49
C LYS A 253 21.83 9.96 21.07
N LEU A 254 22.04 11.28 20.97
CA LEU A 254 23.35 11.87 20.65
C LEU A 254 24.37 11.68 21.78
N ASP A 255 23.90 11.65 23.03
CA ASP A 255 24.69 11.38 24.23
C ASP A 255 24.82 9.88 24.56
N GLY A 256 24.37 8.99 23.66
CA GLY A 256 24.49 7.54 23.81
C GLY A 256 23.42 6.89 24.70
N TRP A 257 22.27 7.54 24.88
CA TRP A 257 21.14 7.04 25.65
C TRP A 257 20.01 6.53 24.76
N TYR A 258 19.43 5.39 25.14
CA TYR A 258 18.40 4.71 24.36
C TYR A 258 17.17 4.36 25.19
N THR A 259 16.00 4.44 24.56
CA THR A 259 14.69 4.16 25.15
C THR A 259 14.32 2.69 25.05
N LEU A 260 13.93 2.06 26.15
CA LEU A 260 13.26 0.76 26.13
C LEU A 260 11.75 0.94 25.90
N ALA A 261 11.10 -0.09 25.38
CA ALA A 261 9.65 -0.09 25.12
C ALA A 261 8.84 0.23 26.40
N ASP A 262 7.68 0.87 26.21
CA ASP A 262 6.83 1.39 27.29
C ASP A 262 6.49 0.32 28.35
N GLY A 263 6.62 0.70 29.62
CA GLY A 263 6.37 -0.17 30.77
C GLY A 263 7.44 -1.23 31.07
N LYS A 264 8.56 -1.27 30.34
CA LYS A 264 9.67 -2.18 30.62
C LYS A 264 10.82 -1.46 31.32
N THR A 265 11.27 -2.01 32.44
CA THR A 265 12.55 -1.67 33.06
C THR A 265 13.71 -2.32 32.30
N ALA A 266 14.94 -1.93 32.61
CA ALA A 266 16.12 -2.67 32.15
C ALA A 266 16.03 -4.15 32.60
N ASP A 267 15.52 -4.39 33.81
CA ASP A 267 15.28 -5.74 34.34
C ASP A 267 14.21 -6.50 33.54
N ASP A 268 13.14 -5.86 33.07
CA ASP A 268 12.12 -6.51 32.23
C ASP A 268 12.65 -6.86 30.83
N PHE A 269 13.51 -6.01 30.26
CA PHE A 269 14.21 -6.31 29.01
C PHE A 269 15.13 -7.52 29.19
N VAL A 270 15.94 -7.52 30.26
CA VAL A 270 16.82 -8.64 30.67
C VAL A 270 16.00 -9.91 30.93
N ASN A 271 14.86 -9.81 31.63
CA ASN A 271 14.03 -10.96 31.99
C ASN A 271 13.16 -11.47 30.83
N SER A 272 12.78 -10.62 29.86
CA SER A 272 11.95 -11.01 28.71
C SER A 272 12.66 -11.87 27.66
N GLY A 273 13.96 -12.14 27.84
CA GLY A 273 14.77 -13.03 27.01
C GLY A 273 15.82 -13.87 27.75
N CYS A 274 15.89 -13.80 29.07
CA CYS A 274 16.79 -14.62 29.90
C CYS A 274 16.07 -15.62 30.83
N THR A 275 14.78 -15.87 30.63
CA THR A 275 14.09 -17.01 31.25
C THR A 275 13.62 -17.99 30.18
N LYS A 276 14.41 -19.06 29.99
CA LYS A 276 14.11 -20.32 29.27
C LYS A 276 13.33 -20.17 27.95
N ALA A 277 13.99 -19.71 26.89
CA ALA A 277 13.57 -20.06 25.53
C ALA A 277 13.83 -21.57 25.33
N SER A 278 12.78 -22.36 25.21
CA SER A 278 12.83 -23.82 25.13
C SER A 278 12.85 -24.34 23.69
N ASN A 279 12.47 -23.51 22.72
CA ASN A 279 12.38 -23.89 21.30
C ASN A 279 12.86 -22.77 20.34
N ASP A 280 13.06 -23.13 19.08
CA ASP A 280 13.70 -22.26 18.08
C ASP A 280 12.82 -21.08 17.62
N ASN A 281 11.50 -21.17 17.80
CA ASN A 281 10.59 -20.05 17.52
C ASN A 281 10.66 -18.97 18.61
N GLU A 282 10.81 -19.37 19.87
CA GLU A 282 11.04 -18.43 21.00
C GLU A 282 12.40 -17.73 20.86
N LYS A 283 13.45 -18.45 20.45
CA LYS A 283 14.77 -17.86 20.14
C LYS A 283 14.68 -16.85 18.99
N LYS A 284 13.88 -17.13 17.97
CA LYS A 284 13.65 -16.22 16.83
C LYS A 284 12.92 -14.94 17.25
N ALA A 285 11.88 -15.05 18.08
CA ALA A 285 11.14 -13.90 18.59
C ALA A 285 12.00 -12.99 19.50
N VAL A 286 12.83 -13.58 20.37
CA VAL A 286 13.79 -12.84 21.20
C VAL A 286 14.85 -12.16 20.35
N LYS A 287 15.35 -12.83 19.30
CA LYS A 287 16.30 -12.26 18.33
C LYS A 287 15.71 -11.07 17.57
N GLU A 288 14.46 -11.16 17.11
CA GLU A 288 13.77 -10.06 16.42
C GLU A 288 13.52 -8.86 17.34
N LEU A 289 13.11 -9.10 18.60
CA LEU A 289 12.90 -8.04 19.61
C LEU A 289 14.20 -7.28 19.93
N ILE A 290 15.30 -8.00 20.11
CA ILE A 290 16.62 -7.41 20.37
C ILE A 290 17.14 -6.69 19.11
N THR A 291 16.97 -7.26 17.92
CA THR A 291 17.38 -6.63 16.65
C THR A 291 16.60 -5.35 16.35
N SER A 292 15.34 -5.26 16.81
CA SER A 292 14.51 -4.06 16.69
C SER A 292 14.82 -2.97 17.71
N THR A 293 15.49 -3.32 18.83
CA THR A 293 15.79 -2.38 19.93
C THR A 293 17.28 -1.99 19.96
N PHE A 294 18.16 -2.80 19.35
CA PHE A 294 19.57 -2.52 19.09
C PHE A 294 19.97 -3.11 17.73
N PRO A 295 20.70 -2.40 16.87
CA PRO A 295 21.45 -3.07 15.84
C PRO A 295 22.65 -3.79 16.52
N ARG A 296 22.47 -5.10 16.78
CA ARG A 296 23.49 -6.15 17.05
C ARG A 296 23.88 -6.48 18.50
N LEU A 297 22.93 -6.98 19.30
CA LEU A 297 23.26 -7.95 20.36
C LEU A 297 23.11 -9.38 19.80
N LYS A 298 24.16 -10.21 19.83
CA LYS A 298 24.09 -11.63 19.43
C LYS A 298 23.54 -12.47 20.60
N VAL A 299 22.64 -13.39 20.28
CA VAL A 299 21.92 -14.28 21.23
C VAL A 299 22.87 -15.25 21.95
N ASP A 300 24.05 -15.49 21.40
CA ASP A 300 24.94 -16.59 21.79
C ASP A 300 25.82 -16.25 23.02
N GLU A 301 25.83 -14.99 23.46
CA GLU A 301 26.66 -14.50 24.57
C GLU A 301 25.92 -14.45 25.93
N VAL A 302 24.65 -14.83 25.95
CA VAL A 302 23.87 -14.88 27.19
C VAL A 302 24.06 -16.25 27.86
N LYS A 303 25.16 -16.42 28.58
CA LYS A 303 25.30 -17.53 29.54
C LYS A 303 24.63 -17.17 30.87
N THR A 304 23.94 -18.16 31.44
CA THR A 304 23.20 -18.16 32.72
C THR A 304 23.73 -17.16 33.75
N GLY A 305 23.00 -16.05 33.94
CA GLY A 305 23.33 -14.98 34.89
C GLY A 305 23.15 -13.58 34.31
N CYS A 306 21.98 -13.32 33.73
CA CYS A 306 21.71 -12.13 32.91
C CYS A 306 21.62 -10.82 33.72
N ALA A 307 21.32 -10.91 35.02
CA ALA A 307 21.25 -9.74 35.92
C ALA A 307 22.63 -9.19 36.33
N ASP A 308 23.68 -10.02 36.35
CA ASP A 308 24.99 -9.63 36.92
C ASP A 308 25.99 -9.10 35.89
N ALA A 309 25.85 -9.41 34.59
CA ALA A 309 26.85 -9.03 33.57
C ALA A 309 26.54 -7.69 32.86
N ILE A 310 25.28 -7.26 32.85
CA ILE A 310 24.85 -6.03 32.17
C ILE A 310 24.78 -4.86 33.17
N LEU A 311 24.57 -5.09 34.47
CA LEU A 311 24.16 -4.04 35.41
C LEU A 311 25.03 -3.88 36.68
N LYS A 312 26.06 -4.71 36.91
CA LYS A 312 26.99 -4.50 38.05
C LYS A 312 28.39 -4.13 37.59
N SER A 313 28.85 -3.02 38.15
CA SER A 313 30.26 -2.62 38.20
C SER A 313 31.13 -3.75 38.76
N ASP A 314 32.24 -3.98 38.09
CA ASP A 314 33.44 -4.69 38.51
C ASP A 314 33.37 -6.19 38.87
N THR A 315 34.34 -6.93 38.31
CA THR A 315 34.92 -8.23 38.73
C THR A 315 34.62 -9.55 37.97
N LYS A 316 34.02 -9.57 36.77
CA LYS A 316 34.03 -10.80 35.92
C LYS A 316 34.73 -10.64 34.56
N PRO A 317 35.68 -11.52 34.19
CA PRO A 317 36.32 -11.46 32.88
C PRO A 317 35.37 -12.01 31.81
N GLY A 318 34.84 -11.14 30.93
CA GLY A 318 34.07 -11.59 29.76
C GLY A 318 32.92 -10.69 29.30
N ALA A 319 32.52 -9.67 30.06
CA ALA A 319 31.49 -8.73 29.60
C ALA A 319 32.05 -7.74 28.58
N VAL A 320 31.26 -7.41 27.56
CA VAL A 320 31.50 -6.30 26.63
C VAL A 320 31.77 -5.05 27.47
N ALA A 321 32.97 -4.49 27.34
CA ALA A 321 33.36 -3.32 28.12
C ALA A 321 32.59 -2.08 27.62
N LEU A 322 31.42 -1.83 28.20
CA LEU A 322 30.95 -0.47 28.44
C LEU A 322 31.88 0.08 29.52
N THR A 323 32.78 1.00 29.16
CA THR A 323 33.88 1.40 30.05
C THR A 323 33.45 2.27 31.22
N ASP A 324 32.16 2.55 31.36
CA ASP A 324 31.55 3.20 32.52
C ASP A 324 30.27 2.45 32.91
N ALA A 325 29.98 2.38 34.21
CA ALA A 325 28.77 1.76 34.74
C ALA A 325 27.51 2.31 34.02
N PRO A 326 26.59 1.44 33.56
CA PRO A 326 25.37 1.89 32.91
C PRO A 326 24.54 2.70 33.90
N VAL A 327 24.15 3.90 33.49
CA VAL A 327 23.26 4.77 34.26
C VAL A 327 21.86 4.59 33.71
N GLN A 328 20.90 4.22 34.57
CA GLN A 328 19.48 4.14 34.22
C GLN A 328 18.77 5.41 34.67
N GLN A 329 17.88 5.92 33.83
CA GLN A 329 16.89 6.92 34.21
C GLN A 329 15.49 6.39 33.90
N THR A 330 14.53 6.71 34.77
CA THR A 330 13.12 6.32 34.56
C THR A 330 12.25 7.56 34.54
N GLU A 331 11.29 7.59 33.63
CA GLU A 331 10.25 8.61 33.55
C GLU A 331 8.92 8.00 33.99
N LYS A 332 8.19 8.69 34.87
CA LYS A 332 6.86 8.30 35.32
C LYS A 332 5.87 9.39 34.96
N ASP A 333 4.65 9.01 34.61
CA ASP A 333 3.56 9.97 34.40
C ASP A 333 3.09 10.62 35.72
N ALA A 334 2.18 11.58 35.61
CA ALA A 334 1.61 12.29 36.77
C ALA A 334 0.84 11.38 37.76
N LYS A 335 0.55 10.12 37.38
CA LYS A 335 -0.08 9.10 38.23
C LYS A 335 0.93 8.10 38.79
N GLY A 336 2.23 8.32 38.56
CA GLY A 336 3.32 7.47 39.04
C GLY A 336 3.55 6.20 38.21
N LYS A 337 2.90 6.06 37.05
CA LYS A 337 3.11 4.92 36.14
C LYS A 337 4.39 5.13 35.34
N LEU A 338 5.25 4.11 35.27
CA LEU A 338 6.44 4.14 34.41
C LEU A 338 6.02 4.30 32.94
N VAL A 339 6.58 5.32 32.27
CA VAL A 339 6.29 5.66 30.87
C VAL A 339 7.52 5.61 29.95
N ALA A 340 8.73 5.60 30.53
CA ALA A 340 9.96 5.35 29.79
C ALA A 340 11.08 4.88 30.73
N THR A 341 11.96 4.03 30.22
CA THR A 341 13.26 3.71 30.83
C THR A 341 14.35 4.04 29.83
N TYR A 342 15.31 4.84 30.26
CA TYR A 342 16.48 5.25 29.47
C TYR A 342 17.73 4.56 30.00
N VAL A 343 18.53 4.00 29.09
CA VAL A 343 19.79 3.32 29.40
C VAL A 343 20.93 4.05 28.69
N GLY A 344 21.90 4.53 29.46
CA GLY A 344 23.09 5.22 28.94
C GLY A 344 24.21 4.24 28.58
N ILE A 345 24.66 4.29 27.33
CA ILE A 345 25.78 3.53 26.78
C ILE A 345 26.85 4.54 26.37
N LYS A 346 27.67 4.96 27.33
CA LYS A 346 28.62 6.07 27.16
C LYS A 346 29.73 5.81 26.14
N SER A 347 29.99 4.55 25.78
CA SER A 347 31.10 4.20 24.89
C SER A 347 30.87 2.86 24.19
N VAL A 348 30.47 2.90 22.91
CA VAL A 348 30.49 1.72 22.04
C VAL A 348 31.78 1.74 21.25
N LYS A 349 32.68 0.78 21.54
CA LYS A 349 33.89 0.54 20.74
C LYS A 349 33.49 -0.03 19.39
N THR A 350 34.03 0.53 18.31
CA THR A 350 33.80 0.04 16.95
C THR A 350 34.73 -1.13 16.60
N LYS A 351 34.47 -1.78 15.47
CA LYS A 351 35.43 -2.77 14.93
C LYS A 351 36.80 -2.14 14.71
N GLU A 352 36.83 -0.89 14.27
CA GLU A 352 38.08 -0.15 14.08
C GLU A 352 38.83 0.04 15.41
N ASP A 353 38.13 0.35 16.50
CA ASP A 353 38.72 0.49 17.84
C ASP A 353 39.28 -0.84 18.38
N LEU A 354 38.61 -1.95 18.10
CA LEU A 354 38.97 -3.28 18.60
C LEU A 354 39.97 -4.02 17.72
N LYS A 355 40.24 -3.53 16.51
CA LYS A 355 41.06 -4.21 15.51
C LYS A 355 42.46 -4.55 16.02
N LYS A 356 43.10 -3.61 16.72
CA LYS A 356 44.46 -3.79 17.24
C LYS A 356 44.54 -4.89 18.30
N ASP A 357 43.58 -4.90 19.22
CA ASP A 357 43.51 -5.88 20.31
C ASP A 357 43.21 -7.28 19.75
N PHE A 358 42.31 -7.34 18.77
CA PHE A 358 42.02 -8.56 18.02
C PHE A 358 43.24 -9.13 17.29
N ASP A 359 43.92 -8.31 16.49
CA ASP A 359 45.10 -8.72 15.72
C ASP A 359 46.23 -9.18 16.66
N THR A 360 46.39 -8.51 17.81
CA THR A 360 47.39 -8.85 18.84
C THR A 360 47.09 -10.20 19.49
N ALA A 361 45.85 -10.44 19.91
CA ALA A 361 45.44 -11.71 20.52
C ALA A 361 45.54 -12.87 19.53
N LYS A 362 45.18 -12.62 18.26
CA LYS A 362 45.34 -13.59 17.17
C LYS A 362 46.80 -13.97 16.95
N ALA A 363 47.69 -12.98 16.85
CA ALA A 363 49.13 -13.23 16.67
C ALA A 363 49.72 -14.03 17.84
N ALA A 364 49.30 -13.74 19.09
CA ALA A 364 49.75 -14.46 20.26
C ALA A 364 49.30 -15.94 20.25
N TYR A 365 48.04 -16.22 19.87
CA TYR A 365 47.53 -17.59 19.74
C TYR A 365 48.18 -18.35 18.57
N GLU A 366 48.37 -17.70 17.42
CA GLU A 366 49.03 -18.29 16.25
C GLU A 366 50.48 -18.73 16.56
N ALA A 367 51.19 -17.95 17.40
CA ALA A 367 52.56 -18.26 17.82
C ALA A 367 52.67 -19.48 18.76
N ASP A 368 51.58 -19.90 19.41
CA ASP A 368 51.55 -21.02 20.35
C ASP A 368 50.14 -21.57 20.50
N LYS A 369 49.76 -22.42 19.55
CA LYS A 369 48.39 -22.97 19.43
C LYS A 369 48.03 -23.98 20.52
N THR A 370 49.02 -24.44 21.30
CA THR A 370 48.83 -25.40 22.39
C THR A 370 48.49 -24.73 23.72
N ASN A 371 48.60 -23.40 23.80
CA ASN A 371 48.36 -22.65 25.01
C ASN A 371 46.89 -22.23 25.14
N ASN A 372 46.18 -22.88 26.05
CA ASN A 372 44.75 -22.64 26.30
C ASN A 372 44.44 -21.20 26.72
N ALA A 373 45.32 -20.53 27.47
CA ALA A 373 45.10 -19.14 27.89
C ALA A 373 45.19 -18.16 26.71
N LYS A 374 46.08 -18.43 25.75
CA LYS A 374 46.19 -17.63 24.51
C LYS A 374 44.99 -17.88 23.58
N LYS A 375 44.51 -19.13 23.51
CA LYS A 375 43.28 -19.47 22.80
C LYS A 375 42.08 -18.73 23.38
N GLU A 376 41.93 -18.73 24.70
CA GLU A 376 40.84 -18.04 25.39
C GLU A 376 40.90 -16.52 25.18
N ALA A 377 42.09 -15.92 25.21
CA ALA A 377 42.29 -14.51 24.90
C ALA A 377 41.92 -14.17 23.44
N TYR A 378 42.28 -15.03 22.48
CA TYR A 378 41.91 -14.87 21.07
C TYR A 378 40.40 -15.01 20.86
N ASP A 379 39.77 -16.07 21.38
CA ASP A 379 38.33 -16.29 21.27
C ASP A 379 37.54 -15.10 21.84
N LYS A 380 38.01 -14.53 22.97
CA LYS A 380 37.42 -13.35 23.60
C LYS A 380 37.56 -12.09 22.74
N ALA A 381 38.74 -11.86 22.16
CA ALA A 381 38.97 -10.71 21.29
C ALA A 381 38.20 -10.83 19.97
N GLN A 382 38.08 -12.04 19.41
CA GLN A 382 37.28 -12.34 18.22
C GLN A 382 35.80 -12.06 18.47
N ALA A 383 35.25 -12.54 19.58
CA ALA A 383 33.85 -12.30 19.96
C ALA A 383 33.54 -10.80 20.08
N ALA A 384 34.41 -10.06 20.79
CA ALA A 384 34.27 -8.60 20.92
C ALA A 384 34.36 -7.87 19.57
N TYR A 385 35.31 -8.25 18.71
CA TYR A 385 35.49 -7.66 17.38
C TYR A 385 34.31 -7.97 16.43
N ASP A 386 33.75 -9.17 16.51
CA ASP A 386 32.61 -9.57 15.69
C ASP A 386 31.29 -8.94 16.14
N ALA A 387 31.16 -8.66 17.44
CA ALA A 387 30.00 -7.99 18.04
C ALA A 387 30.02 -6.47 17.85
N ALA A 388 31.20 -5.85 17.68
CA ALA A 388 31.30 -4.40 17.53
C ALA A 388 30.67 -3.90 16.20
N PRO A 389 30.01 -2.73 16.21
CA PRO A 389 29.49 -2.11 15.00
C PRO A 389 30.61 -1.49 14.16
N LEU A 390 30.32 -1.26 12.89
CA LEU A 390 31.20 -0.47 12.03
C LEU A 390 31.05 1.02 12.38
N GLN A 391 32.13 1.79 12.28
CA GLN A 391 32.06 3.25 12.45
C GLN A 391 31.00 3.90 11.55
N ALA A 392 30.87 3.46 10.29
CA ALA A 392 29.86 3.97 9.36
C ALA A 392 28.41 3.75 9.84
N GLU A 393 28.12 2.67 10.56
CA GLU A 393 26.79 2.40 11.10
C GLU A 393 26.47 3.32 12.27
N LYS A 394 27.47 3.61 13.11
CA LYS A 394 27.39 4.60 14.19
C LYS A 394 27.16 6.01 13.62
N ASP A 395 27.85 6.36 12.53
CA ASP A 395 27.70 7.66 11.87
C ASP A 395 26.29 7.85 11.27
N VAL A 396 25.68 6.80 10.72
CA VAL A 396 24.28 6.83 10.24
C VAL A 396 23.30 7.10 11.38
N LEU A 397 23.47 6.44 12.53
CA LEU A 397 22.61 6.65 13.70
C LEU A 397 22.74 8.07 14.26
N VAL A 398 23.97 8.59 14.33
CA VAL A 398 24.23 9.97 14.75
C VAL A 398 23.62 10.96 13.76
N ALA A 399 23.71 10.71 12.45
CA ALA A 399 23.10 11.55 11.42
C ALA A 399 21.56 11.55 11.51
N GLN A 400 20.95 10.40 11.77
CA GLN A 400 19.51 10.28 11.99
C GLN A 400 19.06 11.04 13.24
N ALA A 401 19.76 10.90 14.37
CA ALA A 401 19.44 11.62 15.60
C ALA A 401 19.59 13.15 15.42
N LYS A 402 20.61 13.62 14.69
CA LYS A 402 20.75 15.04 14.32
C LYS A 402 19.59 15.54 13.47
N LEU A 403 19.11 14.73 12.52
CA LEU A 403 17.97 15.08 11.69
C LEU A 403 16.66 15.14 12.49
N GLU A 404 16.44 14.19 13.40
CA GLU A 404 15.28 14.18 14.31
C GLU A 404 15.29 15.41 15.23
N LYS A 405 16.45 15.74 15.82
CA LYS A 405 16.63 16.95 16.62
C LYS A 405 16.30 18.20 15.82
N LYS A 406 16.89 18.34 14.63
CA LYS A 406 16.63 19.49 13.75
C LYS A 406 15.14 19.64 13.42
N LYS A 407 14.44 18.54 13.13
CA LYS A 407 12.98 18.58 12.87
C LYS A 407 12.20 19.05 14.08
N ALA A 408 12.56 18.61 15.28
CA ALA A 408 11.89 19.03 16.51
C ALA A 408 12.16 20.52 16.81
N ASP A 409 13.40 20.99 16.66
CA ASP A 409 13.78 22.39 16.89
C ASP A 409 13.16 23.35 15.87
N ASP A 410 13.14 22.95 14.58
CA ASP A 410 12.47 23.70 13.51
C ASP A 410 10.96 23.81 13.81
N ALA A 411 10.32 22.72 14.26
CA ALA A 411 8.90 22.69 14.61
C ALA A 411 8.57 23.55 15.85
N LYS A 412 9.46 23.60 16.85
CA LYS A 412 9.32 24.49 18.02
C LYS A 412 9.44 25.97 17.63
N THR A 413 10.40 26.30 16.76
CA THR A 413 10.65 27.68 16.32
C THR A 413 9.51 28.22 15.46
N ALA A 414 8.94 27.39 14.58
CA ALA A 414 7.79 27.75 13.74
C ALA A 414 6.47 27.87 14.51
N GLY A 415 6.39 27.26 15.69
CA GLY A 415 5.17 27.15 16.48
C GLY A 415 4.19 26.07 15.96
N PRO A 416 3.25 25.62 16.82
CA PRO A 416 2.33 24.56 16.47
C PRO A 416 1.30 25.02 15.42
N THR A 417 1.26 24.33 14.29
CA THR A 417 0.28 24.61 13.22
C THR A 417 -1.13 24.19 13.63
N ASP A 418 -2.15 24.81 13.03
CA ASP A 418 -3.54 24.41 13.27
C ASP A 418 -3.77 22.93 12.98
N ALA A 419 -3.17 22.38 11.92
CA ALA A 419 -3.24 20.96 11.60
C ALA A 419 -2.65 20.07 12.71
N ALA A 420 -1.53 20.48 13.30
CA ALA A 420 -0.92 19.78 14.42
C ALA A 420 -1.77 19.88 15.69
N ILE A 421 -2.36 21.04 15.98
CA ILE A 421 -3.27 21.21 17.14
C ILE A 421 -4.54 20.34 16.96
N GLN A 422 -5.08 20.25 15.74
CA GLN A 422 -6.26 19.44 15.44
C GLN A 422 -6.02 17.93 15.65
N ALA A 423 -4.80 17.44 15.41
CA ALA A 423 -4.45 16.03 15.67
C ALA A 423 -4.55 15.67 17.17
N TYR A 424 -4.35 16.63 18.07
CA TYR A 424 -4.41 16.44 19.53
C TYR A 424 -5.79 16.66 20.13
N LEU A 425 -6.63 17.47 19.48
CA LEU A 425 -7.99 17.70 19.94
C LEU A 425 -8.84 16.42 19.90
N GLY A 426 -8.67 15.57 18.88
CA GLY A 426 -9.53 14.41 18.61
C GLY A 426 -10.98 14.85 18.37
N GLY A 427 -11.64 14.55 17.26
CA GLY A 427 -12.42 13.32 17.11
C GLY A 427 -11.58 12.08 16.87
N ALA A 428 -12.12 10.87 16.94
CA ALA A 428 -11.40 9.64 16.55
C ALA A 428 -10.90 9.63 15.09
N GLY A 429 -11.09 10.73 14.33
CA GLY A 429 -10.94 10.78 12.90
C GLY A 429 -11.86 9.77 12.22
N ALA A 430 -11.78 9.70 10.90
CA ALA A 430 -12.13 8.47 10.24
C ALA A 430 -11.03 7.42 10.51
N LYS A 431 -11.41 6.16 10.62
CA LYS A 431 -10.45 5.05 10.49
C LYS A 431 -9.75 5.16 9.14
N ALA A 432 -8.43 5.23 9.13
CA ALA A 432 -7.64 5.15 7.92
C ALA A 432 -7.30 3.70 7.59
N SER A 433 -7.53 3.28 6.34
CA SER A 433 -7.08 1.98 5.84
C SER A 433 -6.59 2.12 4.39
N ARG A 434 -6.01 1.05 3.84
CA ARG A 434 -5.46 1.03 2.49
C ARG A 434 -5.74 -0.31 1.82
N ILE A 435 -6.10 -0.26 0.54
CA ILE A 435 -6.15 -1.41 -0.35
C ILE A 435 -5.07 -1.20 -1.40
N ALA A 436 -4.00 -2.00 -1.32
CA ALA A 436 -2.82 -1.87 -2.17
C ALA A 436 -2.11 -3.21 -2.35
N GLY A 437 -1.58 -3.42 -3.55
CA GLY A 437 -0.59 -4.44 -3.84
C GLY A 437 0.80 -3.83 -4.09
N ALA A 438 1.77 -4.66 -4.44
CA ALA A 438 3.13 -4.20 -4.73
C ALA A 438 3.21 -3.29 -5.98
N ASP A 439 2.24 -3.41 -6.89
CA ASP A 439 2.10 -2.60 -8.09
C ASP A 439 0.62 -2.36 -8.43
N ARG A 440 0.36 -1.75 -9.60
CA ARG A 440 -1.01 -1.48 -10.09
C ARG A 440 -1.82 -2.75 -10.32
N TYR A 441 -1.18 -3.84 -10.77
CA TYR A 441 -1.87 -5.08 -11.09
C TYR A 441 -2.34 -5.78 -9.82
N LEU A 442 -1.45 -5.85 -8.84
CA LEU A 442 -1.77 -6.43 -7.54
C LEU A 442 -2.70 -5.52 -6.73
N THR A 443 -2.62 -4.20 -6.89
CA THR A 443 -3.62 -3.28 -6.30
C THR A 443 -5.01 -3.53 -6.87
N ALA A 444 -5.14 -3.65 -8.19
CA ALA A 444 -6.41 -4.00 -8.83
C ALA A 444 -6.92 -5.37 -8.36
N LEU A 445 -6.02 -6.33 -8.17
CA LEU A 445 -6.36 -7.64 -7.62
C LEU A 445 -6.85 -7.55 -6.16
N GLU A 446 -6.24 -6.74 -5.30
CA GLU A 446 -6.71 -6.54 -3.92
C GLU A 446 -8.09 -5.84 -3.88
N ILE A 447 -8.34 -4.90 -4.79
CA ILE A 447 -9.68 -4.31 -4.99
C ILE A 447 -10.67 -5.40 -5.40
N ALA A 448 -10.32 -6.22 -6.38
CA ALA A 448 -11.14 -7.33 -6.85
C ALA A 448 -11.44 -8.35 -5.74
N LYS A 449 -10.46 -8.72 -4.91
CA LYS A 449 -10.66 -9.63 -3.77
C LYS A 449 -11.58 -9.02 -2.70
N THR A 450 -11.51 -7.71 -2.49
CA THR A 450 -12.34 -7.00 -1.53
C THR A 450 -13.82 -7.02 -1.96
N GLN A 451 -14.09 -6.77 -3.25
CA GLN A 451 -15.45 -6.69 -3.78
C GLN A 451 -16.03 -8.06 -4.18
N TYR A 452 -15.18 -8.95 -4.72
CA TYR A 452 -15.50 -10.26 -5.27
C TYR A 452 -14.60 -11.34 -4.65
N PRO A 453 -14.69 -11.59 -3.33
CA PRO A 453 -13.86 -12.60 -2.68
C PRO A 453 -14.09 -13.96 -3.35
N ASN A 454 -13.02 -14.58 -3.85
CA ASN A 454 -13.07 -15.81 -4.65
C ASN A 454 -14.08 -15.78 -5.83
N GLY A 455 -14.29 -14.61 -6.45
CA GLY A 455 -15.24 -14.46 -7.56
C GLY A 455 -16.72 -14.58 -7.16
N THR A 456 -17.03 -14.52 -5.86
CA THR A 456 -18.42 -14.58 -5.36
C THR A 456 -19.23 -13.44 -5.96
N ASN A 457 -20.45 -13.73 -6.41
CA ASN A 457 -21.39 -12.80 -7.08
C ASN A 457 -20.97 -12.26 -8.45
N ALA A 458 -19.76 -12.55 -8.93
CA ALA A 458 -19.34 -12.18 -10.27
C ALA A 458 -20.11 -12.96 -11.34
N LYS A 459 -20.49 -12.26 -12.42
CA LYS A 459 -21.13 -12.78 -13.63
C LYS A 459 -20.12 -13.05 -14.74
N ALA A 460 -19.01 -12.32 -14.75
CA ALA A 460 -17.87 -12.52 -15.61
C ALA A 460 -16.59 -11.97 -14.96
N LEU A 461 -15.42 -12.38 -15.46
CA LEU A 461 -14.15 -11.72 -15.16
C LEU A 461 -13.78 -10.75 -16.28
N TYR A 462 -13.36 -9.53 -15.94
CA TYR A 462 -12.97 -8.52 -16.92
C TYR A 462 -11.47 -8.30 -16.88
N PHE A 463 -10.80 -8.43 -18.03
CA PHE A 463 -9.35 -8.23 -18.14
C PHE A 463 -9.07 -6.94 -18.92
N ALA A 464 -8.33 -6.03 -18.30
CA ALA A 464 -7.99 -4.73 -18.88
C ALA A 464 -6.47 -4.52 -18.87
N ASN A 465 -5.94 -3.83 -19.87
CA ASN A 465 -4.50 -3.55 -19.91
C ASN A 465 -4.13 -2.44 -18.90
N GLY A 466 -3.25 -2.76 -17.94
CA GLY A 466 -2.82 -1.83 -16.89
C GLY A 466 -1.83 -0.74 -17.34
N MET A 467 -1.27 -0.84 -18.55
CA MET A 467 -0.36 0.14 -19.15
C MET A 467 -1.05 0.99 -20.23
N ALA A 468 -1.94 0.37 -21.01
CA ALA A 468 -2.74 0.99 -22.05
C ALA A 468 -4.21 1.11 -21.60
N SER A 469 -4.46 1.88 -20.55
CA SER A 469 -5.76 1.91 -19.85
C SER A 469 -6.87 2.69 -20.56
N ALA A 470 -6.65 3.19 -21.78
CA ALA A 470 -7.67 3.95 -22.51
C ALA A 470 -8.96 3.14 -22.69
N ASP A 471 -8.84 1.87 -23.04
CA ASP A 471 -9.96 0.94 -23.18
C ASP A 471 -10.53 0.49 -21.82
N ALA A 472 -9.75 0.62 -20.75
CA ALA A 472 -10.16 0.27 -19.39
C ALA A 472 -11.04 1.35 -18.74
N THR A 473 -11.06 2.59 -19.27
CA THR A 473 -11.79 3.73 -18.67
C THR A 473 -13.25 3.40 -18.32
N VAL A 474 -13.90 2.61 -19.17
CA VAL A 474 -15.30 2.22 -19.02
C VAL A 474 -15.52 1.07 -18.03
N ALA A 475 -14.44 0.38 -17.63
CA ALA A 475 -14.50 -0.82 -16.79
C ALA A 475 -15.07 -0.51 -15.41
N GLY A 476 -14.79 0.69 -14.87
CA GLY A 476 -15.33 1.15 -13.58
C GLY A 476 -16.85 1.32 -13.55
N PHE A 477 -17.53 1.29 -14.71
CA PHE A 477 -18.99 1.41 -14.82
C PHE A 477 -19.69 0.07 -15.08
N ILE A 478 -18.95 -1.03 -15.27
CA ILE A 478 -19.53 -2.34 -15.61
C ILE A 478 -20.52 -2.81 -14.54
N ASP A 479 -20.20 -2.57 -13.27
CA ASP A 479 -21.03 -2.96 -12.12
C ASP A 479 -22.32 -2.13 -11.98
N ASN A 480 -22.51 -1.09 -12.81
CA ASN A 480 -23.78 -0.36 -12.89
C ASN A 480 -24.91 -1.19 -13.50
N LYS A 481 -24.61 -2.40 -13.98
CA LYS A 481 -25.58 -3.39 -14.42
C LYS A 481 -25.30 -4.73 -13.75
N ALA A 482 -26.27 -5.20 -12.95
CA ALA A 482 -26.12 -6.42 -12.16
C ALA A 482 -25.82 -7.68 -12.99
N GLU A 483 -26.28 -7.76 -14.24
CA GLU A 483 -25.98 -8.88 -15.14
C GLU A 483 -24.55 -8.87 -15.68
N LEU A 484 -23.85 -7.74 -15.58
CA LEU A 484 -22.45 -7.58 -15.96
C LEU A 484 -21.52 -7.53 -14.74
N ALA A 485 -22.05 -7.67 -13.52
CA ALA A 485 -21.25 -7.44 -12.32
C ALA A 485 -20.01 -8.35 -12.28
N GLY A 486 -18.81 -7.81 -12.06
CA GLY A 486 -17.60 -8.63 -12.01
C GLY A 486 -16.30 -7.85 -11.79
N PRO A 487 -15.26 -8.53 -11.31
CA PRO A 487 -13.98 -7.89 -11.02
C PRO A 487 -13.28 -7.46 -12.31
N VAL A 488 -12.70 -6.26 -12.27
CA VAL A 488 -11.77 -5.76 -13.28
C VAL A 488 -10.34 -6.07 -12.83
N LEU A 489 -9.71 -7.00 -13.54
CA LEU A 489 -8.35 -7.46 -13.33
C LEU A 489 -7.43 -6.81 -14.35
N LEU A 490 -6.29 -6.29 -13.89
CA LEU A 490 -5.31 -5.70 -14.79
C LEU A 490 -4.31 -6.74 -15.27
N VAL A 491 -3.96 -6.65 -16.55
CA VAL A 491 -2.98 -7.51 -17.22
C VAL A 491 -2.06 -6.68 -18.11
N GLN A 492 -0.96 -7.28 -18.58
CA GLN A 492 -0.16 -6.73 -19.66
C GLN A 492 -0.72 -7.17 -21.01
N LYS A 493 -0.14 -6.68 -22.11
CA LYS A 493 -0.59 -7.01 -23.46
C LYS A 493 -0.52 -8.52 -23.72
N ASP A 494 0.60 -9.14 -23.35
CA ASP A 494 0.94 -10.51 -23.72
C ASP A 494 1.12 -11.43 -22.51
N SER A 495 0.88 -10.93 -21.30
CA SER A 495 1.03 -11.69 -20.07
C SER A 495 0.11 -11.19 -18.96
N ALA A 496 -0.16 -12.05 -17.99
CA ALA A 496 -0.83 -11.70 -16.74
C ALA A 496 0.08 -12.05 -15.56
N PRO A 497 0.08 -11.23 -14.49
CA PRO A 497 0.75 -11.60 -13.24
C PRO A 497 0.25 -12.96 -12.74
N ALA A 498 1.14 -13.75 -12.13
CA ALA A 498 0.81 -15.09 -11.68
C ALA A 498 -0.34 -15.10 -10.66
N GLU A 499 -0.41 -14.07 -9.81
CA GLU A 499 -1.45 -13.87 -8.81
C GLU A 499 -2.82 -13.59 -9.44
N VAL A 500 -2.86 -12.89 -10.57
CA VAL A 500 -4.10 -12.62 -11.32
C VAL A 500 -4.63 -13.92 -11.91
N THR A 501 -3.76 -14.72 -12.53
CA THR A 501 -4.11 -16.05 -13.06
C THR A 501 -4.55 -17.00 -11.94
N ALA A 502 -3.85 -17.00 -10.81
CA ALA A 502 -4.21 -17.79 -9.64
C ALA A 502 -5.59 -17.41 -9.07
N PHE A 503 -5.88 -16.11 -8.98
CA PHE A 503 -7.20 -15.62 -8.58
C PHE A 503 -8.30 -16.02 -9.57
N ALA A 504 -8.09 -15.85 -10.86
CA ALA A 504 -9.06 -16.24 -11.89
C ALA A 504 -9.41 -17.74 -11.80
N LYS A 505 -8.40 -18.60 -11.60
CA LYS A 505 -8.58 -20.04 -11.38
C LYS A 505 -9.35 -20.34 -10.09
N ALA A 506 -8.99 -19.69 -8.99
CA ALA A 506 -9.67 -19.85 -7.70
C ALA A 506 -11.14 -19.38 -7.79
N ALA A 507 -11.38 -18.25 -8.45
CA ALA A 507 -12.71 -17.69 -8.71
C ALA A 507 -13.57 -18.66 -9.53
N ARG A 508 -13.03 -19.22 -10.62
CA ARG A 508 -13.71 -20.24 -11.42
C ARG A 508 -14.04 -21.51 -10.62
N THR A 509 -13.14 -21.91 -9.73
CA THR A 509 -13.32 -23.09 -8.88
C THR A 509 -14.42 -22.86 -7.85
N ALA A 510 -14.46 -21.67 -7.23
CA ALA A 510 -15.45 -21.31 -6.23
C ALA A 510 -16.81 -20.92 -6.82
N ASN A 511 -16.84 -20.38 -8.04
CA ASN A 511 -18.04 -19.94 -8.73
C ASN A 511 -18.16 -20.63 -10.11
N ALA A 512 -18.90 -21.74 -10.15
CA ALA A 512 -19.10 -22.52 -11.37
C ALA A 512 -19.80 -21.74 -12.50
N ALA A 513 -20.55 -20.67 -12.18
CA ALA A 513 -21.19 -19.82 -13.19
C ALA A 513 -20.18 -19.03 -14.03
N LEU A 514 -18.92 -18.93 -13.59
CA LEU A 514 -17.85 -18.29 -14.35
C LEU A 514 -17.28 -19.15 -15.50
N ALA A 515 -17.80 -20.36 -15.72
CA ALA A 515 -17.37 -21.22 -16.82
C ALA A 515 -17.46 -20.52 -18.18
N GLY A 516 -16.29 -20.23 -18.77
CA GLY A 516 -16.16 -19.46 -20.01
C GLY A 516 -16.69 -18.02 -19.94
N LYS A 517 -16.96 -17.46 -18.75
CA LYS A 517 -17.49 -16.10 -18.57
C LYS A 517 -16.38 -15.13 -18.25
N PHE A 518 -15.82 -14.54 -19.30
CA PHE A 518 -14.88 -13.44 -19.18
C PHE A 518 -14.96 -12.52 -20.39
N LYS A 519 -14.34 -11.34 -20.28
CA LYS A 519 -14.14 -10.40 -21.38
C LYS A 519 -12.78 -9.72 -21.28
N ALA A 520 -12.04 -9.71 -22.37
CA ALA A 520 -10.93 -8.78 -22.55
C ALA A 520 -11.46 -7.41 -23.03
N LEU A 521 -11.02 -6.34 -22.37
CA LEU A 521 -11.38 -4.96 -22.71
C LEU A 521 -10.31 -4.38 -23.63
N GLY A 522 -10.66 -4.21 -24.90
CA GLY A 522 -9.77 -3.74 -25.95
C GLY A 522 -9.40 -4.80 -26.99
N GLY A 523 -8.91 -4.31 -28.14
CA GLY A 523 -8.53 -5.15 -29.27
C GLY A 523 -7.19 -5.87 -29.11
N LEU A 524 -6.76 -6.55 -30.18
CA LEU A 524 -5.50 -7.32 -30.26
C LEU A 524 -4.26 -6.49 -29.93
N GLY A 525 -4.30 -5.20 -30.26
CA GLY A 525 -3.25 -4.23 -29.93
C GLY A 525 -3.05 -4.04 -28.43
N VAL A 526 -4.08 -4.28 -27.63
CA VAL A 526 -4.14 -3.97 -26.19
C VAL A 526 -4.04 -5.24 -25.35
N ILE A 527 -4.71 -6.32 -25.72
CA ILE A 527 -4.60 -7.65 -25.10
C ILE A 527 -4.51 -8.66 -26.23
N SER A 528 -3.40 -9.42 -26.34
CA SER A 528 -3.21 -10.35 -27.45
C SER A 528 -4.14 -11.55 -27.37
N ASP A 529 -4.36 -12.22 -28.51
CA ASP A 529 -5.16 -13.44 -28.56
C ASP A 529 -4.53 -14.56 -27.75
N SER A 530 -3.19 -14.67 -27.74
CA SER A 530 -2.51 -15.68 -26.93
C SER A 530 -2.84 -15.56 -25.43
N LEU A 531 -2.99 -14.33 -24.91
CA LEU A 531 -3.40 -14.14 -23.53
C LEU A 531 -4.90 -14.43 -23.32
N VAL A 532 -5.75 -14.10 -24.31
CA VAL A 532 -7.18 -14.47 -24.27
C VAL A 532 -7.36 -15.98 -24.30
N ASP A 533 -6.61 -16.70 -25.12
CA ASP A 533 -6.58 -18.16 -25.19
C ASP A 533 -6.23 -18.76 -23.83
N GLN A 534 -5.20 -18.22 -23.16
CA GLN A 534 -4.83 -18.65 -21.81
C GLN A 534 -5.98 -18.49 -20.82
N PHE A 535 -6.66 -17.34 -20.80
CA PHE A 535 -7.79 -17.16 -19.89
C PHE A 535 -8.99 -18.01 -20.25
N LYS A 536 -9.24 -18.23 -21.54
CA LYS A 536 -10.30 -19.10 -22.02
C LYS A 536 -10.05 -20.53 -21.56
N ASP A 537 -8.83 -21.03 -21.72
CA ASP A 537 -8.43 -22.36 -21.24
C ASP A 537 -8.49 -22.46 -19.71
N LEU A 538 -8.08 -21.41 -19.00
CA LEU A 538 -8.12 -21.34 -17.53
C LEU A 538 -9.54 -21.38 -16.95
N LEU A 539 -10.51 -20.80 -17.68
CA LEU A 539 -11.88 -20.58 -17.21
C LEU A 539 -12.91 -21.57 -17.79
N LYS A 540 -12.51 -22.49 -18.67
CA LYS A 540 -13.33 -23.66 -19.02
C LYS A 540 -13.65 -24.46 -17.76
#